data_AF-A0A6S6UCB3-F1
#
_entry.id   AF-A0A6S6UCB3-F1
#
_cell.length_a   1.000
_cell.length_b   1.000
_cell.length_c   1.000
_cell.angle_alpha   90.00
_cell.angle_beta   90.00
_cell.angle_gamma   90.00
#
_symmetry.space_group_name_H-M   'P 1'
#
loop_
_entity.id
_entity.type
_entity.pdbx_description
1 polymer ?
#
loop_
_entity_poly.entity_id
_entity_poly.type
_entity_poly.pdbx_seq_one_letter_code
_entity_poly.pdbx_strand_id
1 'polypeptide(L)'
;MDTMLKESVAALFCHVIKLDNKDLDAERPLFSRFMKQNFDASQEEACALLDEVMAKDYNIDTQISMIANGLMNETYTKMSVLKQLNHIIVKSKLVDEDYDLFDKVKEAFFPHK
;
A
#
# COMPACT_ATOMS: atom_id res chain seq x y z
N MET A 1 9.09 2.12 -14.92
CA MET A 1 8.89 2.21 -13.47
C MET A 1 9.04 0.80 -12.91
N ASP A 2 9.63 0.62 -11.73
CA ASP A 2 9.99 -0.70 -11.21
C ASP A 2 8.74 -1.54 -10.88
N THR A 3 8.53 -2.64 -11.59
CA THR A 3 7.40 -3.56 -11.39
C THR A 3 7.37 -4.11 -9.97
N MET A 4 8.54 -4.34 -9.38
CA MET A 4 8.67 -4.88 -8.03
C MET A 4 8.16 -3.88 -6.98
N LEU A 5 8.45 -2.59 -7.16
CA LEU A 5 7.96 -1.54 -6.27
C LEU A 5 6.43 -1.38 -6.36
N LYS A 6 5.89 -1.48 -7.58
CA LYS A 6 4.43 -1.45 -7.81
C LYS A 6 3.74 -2.60 -7.09
N GLU A 7 4.27 -3.81 -7.18
CA GLU A 7 3.79 -5.00 -6.47
C GLU A 7 3.91 -4.84 -4.95
N SER A 8 5.02 -4.30 -4.44
CA SER A 8 5.18 -4.09 -3.00
C SER A 8 4.18 -3.09 -2.41
N VAL A 9 3.94 -1.96 -3.08
CA VAL A 9 2.91 -1.00 -2.62
C VAL A 9 1.51 -1.60 -2.70
N ALA A 10 1.22 -2.35 -3.75
CA ALA A 10 -0.04 -3.09 -3.84
C ALA A 10 -0.20 -4.08 -2.68
N ALA A 11 0.84 -4.85 -2.36
CA ALA A 11 0.85 -5.79 -1.24
C ALA A 11 0.60 -5.11 0.11
N LEU A 12 1.18 -3.94 0.34
CA LEU A 12 0.91 -3.14 1.54
C LEU A 12 -0.56 -2.74 1.65
N PHE A 13 -1.17 -2.25 0.56
CA PHE A 13 -2.58 -1.85 0.57
C PHE A 13 -3.52 -3.06 0.74
N CYS A 14 -3.25 -4.16 0.03
CA CYS A 14 -4.01 -5.39 0.14
C CYS A 14 -3.94 -6.00 1.55
N HIS A 15 -2.80 -5.85 2.23
CA HIS A 15 -2.67 -6.33 3.60
C HIS A 15 -3.67 -5.70 4.55
N VAL A 16 -3.83 -4.37 4.50
CA VAL A 16 -4.81 -3.65 5.33
C VAL A 16 -6.23 -4.06 4.96
N ILE A 17 -6.52 -4.19 3.66
CA ILE A 17 -7.84 -4.64 3.18
C ILE A 17 -8.17 -6.03 3.72
N LYS A 18 -7.20 -6.96 3.73
CA LYS A 18 -7.32 -8.32 4.28
C LYS A 18 -7.48 -8.31 5.79
N LEU A 19 -6.64 -7.57 6.51
CA LEU A 19 -6.60 -7.52 7.98
C LEU A 19 -7.94 -7.03 8.54
N ASP A 20 -8.49 -5.99 7.93
CA ASP A 20 -9.76 -5.38 8.33
C ASP A 20 -10.99 -6.07 7.73
N ASN A 21 -10.81 -7.15 6.95
CA ASN A 21 -11.87 -7.85 6.22
C ASN A 21 -12.80 -6.90 5.43
N LYS A 22 -12.20 -5.94 4.71
CA LYS A 22 -12.95 -4.94 3.94
C LYS A 22 -13.56 -5.56 2.68
N ASP A 23 -14.66 -4.97 2.23
CA ASP A 23 -15.27 -5.32 0.95
C ASP A 23 -14.33 -4.98 -0.21
N LEU A 24 -13.78 -6.01 -0.84
CA LEU A 24 -12.84 -5.88 -1.95
C LEU A 24 -13.45 -5.14 -3.15
N ASP A 25 -14.75 -5.34 -3.41
CA ASP A 25 -15.43 -4.69 -4.54
C ASP A 25 -15.60 -3.19 -4.28
N ALA A 26 -15.79 -2.79 -3.02
CA ALA A 26 -15.84 -1.39 -2.61
C ALA A 26 -14.45 -0.72 -2.62
N GLU A 27 -13.38 -1.47 -2.32
CA GLU A 27 -12.02 -0.95 -2.30
C GLU A 27 -11.33 -0.96 -3.67
N ARG A 28 -11.74 -1.82 -4.62
CA ARG A 28 -11.12 -1.95 -5.95
C ARG A 28 -11.04 -0.63 -6.73
N PRO A 29 -12.10 0.21 -6.83
CA PRO A 29 -12.01 1.51 -7.50
C PRO A 29 -11.02 2.47 -6.83
N LEU A 30 -10.95 2.43 -5.50
CA LEU A 30 -10.04 3.27 -4.72
C LEU A 30 -8.58 2.82 -4.92
N PHE A 31 -8.34 1.52 -4.83
CA PHE A 31 -7.04 0.91 -5.10
C PHE A 31 -6.54 1.29 -6.50
N SER A 32 -7.39 1.14 -7.53
CA SER A 32 -7.04 1.50 -8.90
C SER A 32 -6.66 2.97 -9.03
N ARG A 33 -7.40 3.87 -8.36
CA ARG A 33 -7.07 5.31 -8.33
C ARG A 33 -5.70 5.57 -7.69
N PHE A 34 -5.35 4.88 -6.61
CA PHE A 34 -4.06 5.03 -5.93
C PHE A 34 -2.90 4.52 -6.78
N MET A 35 -3.06 3.37 -7.42
CA MET A 35 -2.06 2.82 -8.33
C MET A 35 -1.84 3.71 -9.55
N LYS A 36 -2.91 4.32 -10.09
CA LYS A 36 -2.79 5.33 -11.14
C LYS A 36 -2.04 6.57 -10.66
N GLN A 37 -2.34 7.08 -9.47
CA GLN A 37 -1.70 8.29 -8.95
C GLN A 37 -0.19 8.12 -8.70
N ASN A 38 0.23 6.98 -8.15
CA ASN A 38 1.62 6.76 -7.80
C ASN A 38 2.45 6.16 -8.94
N PHE A 39 1.83 5.36 -9.80
CA PHE A 39 2.54 4.54 -10.78
C PHE A 39 2.01 4.62 -12.22
N ASP A 40 1.05 5.53 -12.48
CA ASP A 40 0.36 5.68 -13.77
C ASP A 40 -0.24 4.37 -14.30
N ALA A 41 -0.62 3.47 -13.39
CA ALA A 41 -1.24 2.19 -13.75
C ALA A 41 -2.62 2.40 -14.38
N SER A 42 -2.93 1.62 -15.42
CA SER A 42 -4.28 1.59 -15.99
C SER A 42 -5.26 0.91 -15.03
N GLN A 43 -6.56 1.11 -15.23
CA GLN A 43 -7.56 0.44 -14.39
C GLN A 43 -7.47 -1.08 -14.49
N GLU A 44 -7.30 -1.61 -15.70
CA GLU A 44 -7.13 -3.04 -15.96
C GLU A 44 -5.86 -3.60 -15.28
N GLU A 45 -4.74 -2.89 -15.41
CA GLU A 45 -3.48 -3.28 -14.78
C GLU A 45 -3.60 -3.30 -13.25
N ALA A 46 -4.20 -2.26 -12.67
CA ALA A 46 -4.38 -2.19 -11.23
C ALA A 46 -5.33 -3.28 -10.72
N CYS A 47 -6.42 -3.59 -11.44
CA CYS A 47 -7.32 -4.67 -11.08
C CYS A 47 -6.62 -6.03 -11.13
N ALA A 48 -5.87 -6.32 -12.20
CA ALA A 48 -5.12 -7.56 -12.32
C ALA A 48 -4.09 -7.71 -11.19
N LEU A 49 -3.39 -6.62 -10.85
CA LEU A 49 -2.43 -6.60 -9.76
C LEU A 49 -3.11 -6.81 -8.39
N LEU A 50 -4.28 -6.21 -8.18
CA LEU A 50 -5.08 -6.43 -6.96
C LEU A 50 -5.40 -7.92 -6.81
N ASP A 51 -5.90 -8.57 -7.86
CA ASP A 51 -6.26 -9.99 -7.84
C ASP A 51 -5.03 -10.88 -7.59
N GLU A 52 -3.91 -10.58 -8.26
CA GLU A 52 -2.64 -11.30 -8.07
C GLU A 52 -2.11 -11.18 -6.64
N VAL A 53 -2.09 -9.97 -6.10
CA VAL A 53 -1.57 -9.69 -4.77
C VAL A 53 -2.49 -10.26 -3.68
N MET A 54 -3.80 -10.21 -3.89
CA MET A 54 -4.78 -10.81 -2.97
C MET A 54 -4.66 -12.34 -2.91
N ALA A 55 -4.25 -13.00 -4.00
CA ALA A 55 -4.04 -14.44 -4.04
C ALA A 55 -2.71 -14.90 -3.41
N LYS A 56 -1.74 -13.98 -3.23
CA LYS A 56 -0.42 -14.25 -2.65
C LYS A 56 -0.36 -13.85 -1.17
N ASP A 57 0.51 -14.53 -0.43
CA ASP A 57 0.88 -14.15 0.93
C ASP A 57 2.23 -13.44 0.91
N TYR A 58 2.23 -12.20 1.43
CA TYR A 58 3.43 -11.38 1.53
C TYR A 58 3.84 -11.20 2.97
N ASN A 59 5.15 -11.29 3.21
CA ASN A 59 5.72 -10.72 4.42
C ASN A 59 5.74 -9.19 4.28
N ILE A 60 4.93 -8.52 5.08
CA ILE A 60 4.73 -7.07 4.99
C ILE A 60 5.97 -6.29 5.39
N ASP A 61 6.78 -6.80 6.30
CA ASP A 61 8.03 -6.14 6.70
C ASP A 61 9.02 -6.10 5.53
N THR A 62 9.06 -7.18 4.77
CA THR A 62 9.81 -7.24 3.51
C THR A 62 9.27 -6.22 2.51
N GLN A 63 7.94 -6.14 2.33
CA GLN A 63 7.35 -5.18 1.40
C GLN A 63 7.61 -3.73 1.81
N ILE A 64 7.46 -3.39 3.09
CA ILE A 64 7.76 -2.07 3.63
C ILE A 64 9.22 -1.70 3.35
N SER A 65 10.15 -2.62 3.59
CA SER A 65 11.58 -2.42 3.33
C SER A 65 11.87 -2.20 1.84
N MET A 66 11.23 -2.98 0.96
CA MET A 66 11.34 -2.84 -0.49
C MET A 66 10.82 -1.47 -0.96
N ILE A 67 9.69 -1.02 -0.43
CA ILE A 67 9.12 0.29 -0.75
C ILE A 67 10.03 1.41 -0.26
N ALA A 68 10.50 1.34 0.99
CA ALA A 68 11.38 2.35 1.58
C ALA A 68 12.68 2.53 0.78
N ASN A 69 13.27 1.42 0.33
CA ASN A 69 14.45 1.41 -0.51
C ASN A 69 14.16 1.90 -1.94
N GLY A 70 13.09 1.39 -2.56
CA GLY A 70 12.71 1.76 -3.93
C GLY A 70 12.29 3.23 -4.07
N LEU A 71 11.76 3.81 -3.01
CA LEU A 71 11.38 5.23 -2.94
C LEU A 71 12.41 6.10 -2.24
N MET A 72 13.65 5.66 -1.99
CA MET A 72 14.60 6.35 -1.11
C MET A 72 14.68 7.88 -1.35
N ASN A 73 14.70 8.31 -2.60
CA ASN A 73 14.80 9.72 -3.03
C ASN A 73 13.45 10.33 -3.48
N GLU A 74 12.35 9.58 -3.38
CA GLU A 74 11.02 9.91 -3.90
C GLU A 74 10.08 10.40 -2.77
N THR A 75 10.47 11.49 -2.09
CA THR A 75 9.75 12.02 -0.91
C THR A 75 8.26 12.25 -1.15
N TYR A 76 7.90 12.77 -2.32
CA TYR A 76 6.50 13.02 -2.68
C TYR A 76 5.71 11.72 -2.77
N THR A 77 6.28 10.71 -3.43
CA THR A 77 5.66 9.38 -3.57
C THR A 77 5.54 8.67 -2.23
N LYS A 78 6.57 8.73 -1.37
CA LYS A 78 6.47 8.21 0.03
C LYS A 78 5.29 8.84 0.77
N MET A 79 5.16 10.16 0.70
CA MET A 79 4.06 10.88 1.35
C MET A 79 2.69 10.54 0.74
N SER A 80 2.62 10.36 -0.58
CA SER A 80 1.40 9.92 -1.28
C SER A 80 0.95 8.54 -0.80
N VAL A 81 1.87 7.56 -0.79
CA VAL A 81 1.62 6.19 -0.31
C VAL A 81 1.16 6.20 1.15
N LEU A 82 1.82 6.97 2.02
CA LEU A 82 1.45 7.07 3.43
C LEU A 82 0.04 7.65 3.62
N LYS A 83 -0.32 8.71 2.89
CA LYS A 83 -1.67 9.29 2.94
C LYS A 83 -2.75 8.32 2.45
N GLN A 84 -2.45 7.58 1.38
CA GLN A 84 -3.36 6.59 0.83
C GLN A 84 -3.54 5.41 1.79
N LEU A 85 -2.46 4.92 2.40
CA LEU A 85 -2.51 3.91 3.46
C LEU A 85 -3.43 4.36 4.61
N ASN A 86 -3.22 5.57 5.13
CA ASN A 86 -4.07 6.14 6.17
C ASN A 86 -5.55 6.21 5.75
N HIS A 87 -5.81 6.58 4.49
CA HIS A 87 -7.17 6.65 3.97
C HIS A 87 -7.84 5.27 3.92
N ILE A 88 -7.09 4.22 3.56
CA ILE A 88 -7.59 2.84 3.60
C ILE A 88 -7.92 2.48 5.04
N ILE A 89 -6.96 2.62 5.96
CA ILE A 89 -7.10 2.28 7.39
C ILE A 89 -8.33 2.95 8.01
N VAL A 90 -8.42 4.29 7.97
CA VAL A 90 -9.45 5.08 8.66
C VAL A 90 -10.87 4.84 8.16
N LYS A 91 -11.04 4.26 6.97
CA LYS A 91 -12.34 3.90 6.42
C LYS A 91 -12.98 2.69 7.14
N SER A 92 -12.22 1.96 7.95
CA SER A 92 -12.70 0.85 8.79
C SER A 92 -12.72 1.22 10.27
N LYS A 93 -13.15 0.26 11.11
CA LYS A 93 -13.03 0.38 12.57
C LYS A 93 -11.56 0.23 12.96
N LEU A 94 -10.96 1.35 13.36
CA LEU A 94 -9.57 1.43 13.82
C LEU A 94 -9.32 0.47 15.00
N VAL A 95 -8.27 -0.33 14.88
CA VAL A 95 -7.72 -1.17 15.94
C VAL A 95 -6.25 -0.82 16.20
N ASP A 96 -5.71 -1.22 17.35
CA ASP A 96 -4.32 -0.88 17.73
C ASP A 96 -3.29 -1.36 16.68
N GLU A 97 -3.54 -2.51 16.04
CA GLU A 97 -2.70 -3.07 14.97
C GLU A 97 -2.58 -2.15 13.74
N ASP A 98 -3.61 -1.35 13.44
CA ASP A 98 -3.57 -0.39 12.33
C ASP A 98 -2.59 0.75 12.61
N TYR A 99 -2.55 1.22 13.86
CA TYR A 99 -1.64 2.27 14.29
C TYR A 99 -0.20 1.78 14.24
N ASP A 100 0.06 0.57 14.75
CA ASP A 100 1.37 -0.05 14.72
C ASP A 100 1.88 -0.23 13.29
N LEU A 101 1.03 -0.70 12.36
CA LEU A 101 1.38 -0.81 10.96
C LEU A 101 1.68 0.55 10.33
N PHE A 102 0.83 1.54 10.57
CA PHE A 102 1.00 2.87 10.01
C PHE A 102 2.30 3.54 10.49
N ASP A 103 2.57 3.49 11.80
CA ASP A 103 3.80 4.04 12.37
C ASP A 103 5.03 3.29 11.86
N LYS A 104 4.96 1.96 11.73
CA LYS A 104 6.05 1.18 11.11
C LYS A 104 6.37 1.61 9.68
N VAL A 105 5.35 1.82 8.85
CA VAL A 105 5.54 2.31 7.46
C VAL A 105 6.13 3.72 7.47
N LYS A 106 5.63 4.60 8.34
CA LYS A 106 6.10 5.97 8.49
C LYS A 106 7.57 6.03 8.90
N GLU A 107 7.98 5.25 9.90
CA GLU A 107 9.36 5.15 10.36
C GLU A 107 10.29 4.61 9.27
N ALA A 108 9.85 3.60 8.51
CA ALA A 108 10.62 3.07 7.39
C ALA A 108 10.80 4.12 6.27
N PHE A 109 9.78 4.92 5.99
CA PHE A 109 9.83 5.94 4.94
C PHE A 109 10.64 7.17 5.34
N PHE A 110 10.56 7.55 6.62
CA PHE A 110 11.14 8.76 7.18
C PHE A 110 11.85 8.45 8.51
N PRO A 111 12.97 7.72 8.48
CA PRO A 111 13.71 7.40 9.70
C PRO A 111 14.20 8.69 10.35
N HIS A 112 13.92 8.84 11.65
CA HIS A 112 14.48 9.93 12.44
C HIS A 112 16.01 9.77 12.47
N LYS A 113 16.73 10.74 11.90
CA LYS A 113 18.19 10.83 11.98
C LYS A 113 18.63 11.33 13.35
#